data_AF-A0AAJ2P1X9-F1
#
_entry.id   AF-A0AAJ2P1X9-F1
#
_cell.length_a   1.000
_cell.length_b   1.000
_cell.length_c   1.000
_cell.angle_alpha   90.00
_cell.angle_beta   90.00
_cell.angle_gamma   90.00
#
_symmetry.space_group_name_H-M   'P 1'
#
loop_
_entity.id
_entity.type
_entity.pdbx_description
1 polymer ?
#
loop_
_entity_poly.entity_id
_entity_poly.type
_entity_poly.pdbx_seq_one_letter_code
_entity_poly.pdbx_strand_id
1 'polypeptide(L)'
;MQKKTKRTGTRRKNTRSKSQKSRRLRRIIIVLIILFLLIIFGTNFYNKMQENQLQEEYSAIDSKDNSYRVVVIKTGSSVQDMAKDLKKAGLVRTELDFSKYALDKGGSGLQAGTYYLQRSQSIPQIYSRLVKGPNTEVYRKLFIKKRVKYAQELQKKYKVLASIDLAQTILESDWGTSTLASKYNNYYGIKAQGSQKSIQLETKEYVNGKWVTEKDKFAVYSNWHDSMLAHAKFIANGTEANSTQFKDVLAAGDYSAAAKALVKDGYATDPDYANKLITLIKTYKLNQYDN
;
A
#
# COMPACT_ATOMS: atom_id res chain seq x y z
N MET A 1 -32.49 -90.96 -62.62
CA MET A 1 -33.20 -90.38 -61.45
C MET A 1 -32.73 -88.93 -61.24
N GLN A 2 -33.69 -87.99 -61.23
CA GLN A 2 -33.75 -86.64 -60.62
C GLN A 2 -32.56 -85.64 -60.60
N LYS A 3 -32.83 -84.49 -61.25
CA LYS A 3 -32.75 -83.05 -60.80
C LYS A 3 -31.55 -82.51 -60.00
N LYS A 4 -31.02 -81.35 -60.46
CA LYS A 4 -31.00 -80.02 -59.78
C LYS A 4 -30.23 -78.98 -60.64
N THR A 5 -30.85 -77.99 -61.29
CA THR A 5 -31.18 -76.60 -60.83
C THR A 5 -30.15 -75.89 -59.93
N LYS A 6 -29.56 -74.77 -60.38
CA LYS A 6 -30.03 -73.35 -60.26
C LYS A 6 -28.91 -72.34 -59.96
N ARG A 7 -28.81 -71.33 -60.84
CA ARG A 7 -28.63 -69.87 -60.62
C ARG A 7 -27.60 -69.36 -59.59
N THR A 8 -26.58 -68.65 -60.10
CA THR A 8 -25.80 -67.65 -59.32
C THR A 8 -25.72 -66.32 -60.07
N GLY A 9 -26.58 -65.37 -59.69
CA GLY A 9 -26.61 -64.02 -60.25
C GLY A 9 -27.25 -63.02 -59.28
N THR A 10 -26.69 -62.85 -58.06
CA THR A 10 -27.20 -61.85 -57.10
C THR A 10 -26.16 -61.29 -56.11
N ARG A 11 -24.92 -61.80 -56.04
CA ARG A 11 -23.99 -61.49 -54.93
C ARG A 11 -23.12 -60.22 -55.11
N ARG A 12 -23.01 -59.68 -56.33
CA ARG A 12 -22.04 -58.58 -56.65
C ARG A 12 -22.56 -57.15 -56.40
N LYS A 13 -23.87 -56.92 -56.36
CA LYS A 13 -24.46 -55.58 -56.09
C LYS A 13 -24.46 -55.20 -54.59
N ASN A 14 -24.44 -56.18 -53.69
CA ASN A 14 -24.65 -55.94 -52.24
C ASN A 14 -23.38 -55.50 -51.49
N THR A 15 -22.19 -55.90 -51.94
CA THR A 15 -20.89 -55.54 -51.33
C THR A 15 -20.43 -54.12 -51.70
N ARG A 16 -20.70 -53.66 -52.93
CA ARG A 16 -20.43 -52.29 -53.39
C ARG A 16 -21.24 -51.25 -52.60
N SER A 17 -22.51 -51.55 -52.32
CA SER A 17 -23.41 -50.74 -51.49
C SER A 17 -22.91 -50.56 -50.05
N LYS A 18 -22.50 -51.65 -49.36
CA LYS A 18 -21.96 -51.59 -47.99
C LYS A 18 -20.65 -50.79 -47.88
N SER A 19 -19.73 -50.96 -48.84
CA SER A 19 -18.47 -50.20 -48.91
C SER A 19 -18.70 -48.69 -49.13
N GLN A 20 -19.66 -48.35 -49.98
CA GLN A 20 -20.03 -46.95 -50.24
C GLN A 20 -20.71 -46.32 -49.01
N LYS A 21 -21.51 -47.10 -48.28
CA LYS A 21 -22.16 -46.68 -47.02
C LYS A 21 -21.15 -46.44 -45.90
N SER A 22 -20.10 -47.28 -45.76
CA SER A 22 -19.05 -47.07 -44.75
C SER A 22 -18.14 -45.87 -45.07
N ARG A 23 -17.85 -45.63 -46.36
CA ARG A 23 -17.13 -44.41 -46.79
C ARG A 23 -17.94 -43.14 -46.53
N ARG A 24 -19.26 -43.17 -46.77
CA ARG A 24 -20.16 -42.07 -46.41
C ARG A 24 -20.18 -41.83 -44.89
N LEU A 25 -20.25 -42.89 -44.10
CA LEU A 25 -20.23 -42.78 -42.64
C LEU A 25 -18.91 -42.19 -42.13
N ARG A 26 -17.75 -42.62 -42.65
CA ARG A 26 -16.44 -42.03 -42.33
C ARG A 26 -16.37 -40.54 -42.69
N ARG A 27 -16.90 -40.14 -43.85
CA ARG A 27 -16.95 -38.73 -44.24
C ARG A 27 -17.81 -37.91 -43.28
N ILE A 28 -18.97 -38.42 -42.88
CA ILE A 28 -19.84 -37.76 -41.90
C ILE A 28 -19.12 -37.58 -40.56
N ILE A 29 -18.44 -38.63 -40.07
CA ILE A 29 -17.68 -38.56 -38.82
C ILE A 29 -16.54 -37.52 -38.90
N ILE A 30 -15.79 -37.50 -40.00
CA ILE A 30 -14.72 -36.50 -40.21
C ILE A 30 -15.30 -35.07 -40.20
N VAL A 31 -16.42 -34.84 -40.89
CA VAL A 31 -17.08 -33.53 -40.92
C VAL A 31 -17.54 -33.11 -39.51
N LEU A 32 -18.11 -34.05 -38.72
CA LEU A 32 -18.52 -33.78 -37.34
C LEU A 32 -17.33 -33.45 -36.43
N ILE A 33 -16.20 -34.15 -36.58
CA ILE A 33 -14.97 -33.85 -35.83
C ILE A 33 -14.45 -32.46 -36.19
N ILE A 34 -14.43 -32.09 -37.48
CA ILE A 34 -14.00 -30.76 -37.93
C ILE A 34 -14.93 -29.67 -37.35
N LEU A 35 -16.25 -29.88 -37.39
CA LEU A 35 -17.22 -28.95 -36.80
C LEU A 35 -17.01 -28.79 -35.29
N PHE A 36 -16.76 -29.90 -34.57
CA PHE A 36 -16.48 -29.87 -33.14
C PHE A 36 -15.19 -29.12 -32.82
N LEU A 37 -14.11 -29.34 -33.59
CA LEU A 37 -12.85 -28.60 -33.44
C LEU A 37 -13.01 -27.11 -33.75
N LEU A 38 -13.81 -26.74 -34.75
CA LEU A 38 -14.12 -25.35 -35.06
C LEU A 38 -14.89 -24.65 -33.92
N ILE A 39 -15.80 -25.36 -33.25
CA ILE A 39 -16.50 -24.82 -32.06
C ILE A 39 -15.52 -24.60 -30.90
N ILE A 40 -14.64 -25.56 -30.62
CA ILE A 40 -13.61 -25.41 -29.57
C ILE A 40 -12.65 -24.26 -29.90
N PHE A 41 -12.17 -24.20 -31.13
CA PHE A 41 -11.28 -23.13 -31.57
C PHE A 41 -11.98 -21.77 -31.52
N GLY A 42 -13.22 -21.69 -32.01
CA GLY A 42 -14.04 -20.48 -31.97
C GLY A 42 -14.32 -19.99 -30.56
N THR A 43 -14.64 -20.88 -29.63
CA THR A 43 -14.85 -20.54 -28.21
C THR A 43 -13.55 -20.07 -27.54
N ASN A 44 -12.43 -20.77 -27.74
CA ASN A 44 -11.14 -20.32 -27.22
C ASN A 44 -10.68 -18.99 -27.83
N PHE A 45 -10.88 -18.79 -29.13
CA PHE A 45 -10.55 -17.54 -29.83
C PHE A 45 -11.44 -16.38 -29.34
N TYR A 46 -12.75 -16.61 -29.19
CA TYR A 46 -13.69 -15.63 -28.64
C TYR A 46 -13.32 -15.26 -27.19
N ASN A 47 -13.04 -16.24 -26.34
CA ASN A 47 -12.62 -16.00 -24.96
C ASN A 47 -11.33 -15.18 -24.90
N LYS A 48 -10.32 -15.50 -25.73
CA LYS A 48 -9.06 -14.75 -25.81
C LYS A 48 -9.25 -13.32 -26.32
N MET A 49 -10.13 -13.12 -27.30
CA MET A 49 -10.47 -11.78 -27.81
C MET A 49 -11.15 -10.94 -26.73
N GLN A 50 -12.08 -11.53 -25.97
CA GLN A 50 -12.75 -10.84 -24.87
C GLN A 50 -11.77 -10.53 -23.73
N GLU A 51 -10.86 -11.45 -23.39
CA GLU A 51 -9.83 -11.25 -22.38
C GLU A 51 -8.87 -10.10 -22.75
N ASN A 52 -8.44 -10.01 -24.01
CA ASN A 52 -7.62 -8.91 -24.50
C ASN A 52 -8.34 -7.54 -24.42
N GLN A 53 -9.62 -7.49 -24.75
CA GLN A 53 -10.42 -6.25 -24.64
C GLN A 53 -10.56 -5.79 -23.17
N LEU A 54 -10.85 -6.73 -22.27
CA LEU A 54 -10.92 -6.44 -20.82
C LEU A 54 -9.57 -6.00 -20.27
N GLN A 55 -8.46 -6.50 -20.84
CA GLN A 55 -7.11 -6.11 -20.43
C GLN A 55 -6.78 -4.66 -20.83
N GLU A 56 -7.28 -4.18 -21.96
CA GLU A 56 -7.21 -2.75 -22.34
C GLU A 56 -8.13 -1.89 -21.48
N GLU A 57 -9.39 -2.29 -21.28
CA GLU A 57 -10.39 -1.57 -20.48
C GLU A 57 -9.94 -1.39 -19.03
N TYR A 58 -9.33 -2.42 -18.44
CA TYR A 58 -8.91 -2.46 -17.04
C TYR A 58 -7.43 -2.17 -16.81
N SER A 59 -6.77 -1.64 -17.85
CA SER A 59 -5.37 -1.21 -17.79
C SER A 59 -5.16 -0.07 -16.78
N ALA A 60 -3.91 0.11 -16.37
CA ALA A 60 -3.52 1.21 -15.50
C ALA A 60 -3.85 2.58 -16.16
N ILE A 61 -4.06 3.61 -15.34
CA ILE A 61 -4.18 4.98 -15.86
C ILE A 61 -2.90 5.38 -16.59
N ASP A 62 -1.75 5.09 -15.99
CA ASP A 62 -0.43 5.37 -16.54
C ASP A 62 0.56 4.32 -16.08
N SER A 63 0.89 3.37 -16.96
CA SER A 63 1.80 2.25 -16.67
C SER A 63 3.23 2.69 -16.32
N LYS A 64 3.60 3.96 -16.61
CA LYS A 64 4.92 4.51 -16.30
C LYS A 64 4.92 5.33 -15.01
N ASP A 65 3.75 5.69 -14.48
CA ASP A 65 3.63 6.49 -13.27
C ASP A 65 3.60 5.61 -12.01
N ASN A 66 4.78 5.39 -11.43
CA ASN A 66 4.95 4.66 -10.19
C ASN A 66 4.68 5.49 -8.92
N SER A 67 4.13 6.71 -9.06
CA SER A 67 3.79 7.56 -7.91
C SER A 67 2.62 6.98 -7.12
N TYR A 68 2.76 7.01 -5.81
CA TYR A 68 1.73 6.53 -4.90
C TYR A 68 0.60 7.56 -4.75
N ARG A 69 -0.61 7.06 -4.55
CA ARG A 69 -1.80 7.79 -4.13
C ARG A 69 -2.37 7.12 -2.89
N VAL A 70 -2.85 7.93 -1.96
CA VAL A 70 -3.43 7.47 -0.70
C VAL A 70 -4.94 7.42 -0.85
N VAL A 71 -5.53 6.29 -0.49
CA VAL A 71 -6.98 6.10 -0.47
C VAL A 71 -7.37 5.56 0.89
N VAL A 72 -8.34 6.22 1.52
CA VAL A 72 -8.91 5.79 2.81
C VAL A 72 -10.28 5.18 2.51
N ILE A 73 -10.37 3.85 2.59
CA ILE A 73 -11.63 3.13 2.48
C ILE A 73 -12.23 3.01 3.87
N LYS A 74 -13.43 3.57 4.07
CA LYS A 74 -14.10 3.54 5.37
C LYS A 74 -14.73 2.17 5.62
N THR A 75 -14.84 1.79 6.89
CA THR A 75 -15.62 0.61 7.26
C THR A 75 -17.06 0.77 6.80
N GLY A 76 -17.59 -0.27 6.13
CA GLY A 76 -18.93 -0.26 5.56
C GLY A 76 -19.07 0.41 4.18
N SER A 77 -17.99 0.92 3.58
CA SER A 77 -18.01 1.42 2.20
C SER A 77 -18.48 0.35 1.22
N SER A 78 -19.41 0.70 0.34
CA SER A 78 -19.83 -0.15 -0.79
C SER A 78 -18.76 -0.18 -1.90
N VAL A 79 -18.88 -1.12 -2.85
CA VAL A 79 -18.02 -1.16 -4.05
C VAL A 79 -18.04 0.18 -4.79
N GLN A 80 -19.21 0.83 -4.88
CA GLN A 80 -19.39 2.12 -5.54
C GLN A 80 -18.68 3.25 -4.77
N ASP A 81 -18.71 3.22 -3.43
CA ASP A 81 -17.98 4.20 -2.62
C ASP A 81 -16.47 4.05 -2.80
N MET A 82 -15.98 2.80 -2.80
CA MET A 82 -14.56 2.53 -3.07
C MET A 82 -14.17 3.00 -4.48
N ALA A 83 -15.01 2.78 -5.49
CA ALA A 83 -14.77 3.23 -6.85
C ALA A 83 -14.64 4.76 -6.94
N LYS A 84 -15.51 5.50 -6.25
CA LYS A 84 -15.44 6.97 -6.12
C LYS A 84 -14.13 7.42 -5.48
N ASP A 85 -13.74 6.79 -4.38
CA ASP A 85 -12.51 7.14 -3.67
C ASP A 85 -11.26 6.86 -4.53
N LEU A 86 -11.22 5.71 -5.24
CA LEU A 86 -10.16 5.37 -6.19
C LEU A 86 -10.11 6.34 -7.37
N LYS A 87 -11.27 6.73 -7.92
CA LYS A 87 -11.37 7.69 -9.03
C LYS A 87 -10.88 9.07 -8.59
N LYS A 88 -11.33 9.55 -7.42
CA LYS A 88 -10.91 10.82 -6.82
C LYS A 88 -9.40 10.87 -6.57
N ALA A 89 -8.82 9.74 -6.18
CA ALA A 89 -7.37 9.62 -6.00
C ALA A 89 -6.58 9.49 -7.32
N GLY A 90 -7.26 9.38 -8.47
CA GLY A 90 -6.63 9.25 -9.78
C GLY A 90 -5.97 7.90 -9.99
N LEU A 91 -6.58 6.82 -9.47
CA LEU A 91 -6.12 5.43 -9.58
C LEU A 91 -6.92 4.61 -10.60
N VAL A 92 -8.17 4.99 -10.88
CA VAL A 92 -9.01 4.35 -11.93
C VAL A 92 -9.58 5.38 -12.89
N ARG A 93 -9.72 5.01 -14.17
CA ARG A 93 -10.21 5.92 -15.23
C ARG A 93 -11.66 6.30 -15.02
N THR A 94 -12.49 5.34 -14.65
CA THR A 94 -13.89 5.58 -14.28
C THR A 94 -14.26 4.78 -13.04
N GLU A 95 -15.30 5.22 -12.34
CA GLU A 95 -15.90 4.47 -11.22
C GLU A 95 -16.56 3.17 -11.73
N LEU A 96 -17.10 3.22 -12.95
CA LEU A 96 -17.82 2.12 -13.56
C LEU A 96 -16.91 0.93 -13.83
N ASP A 97 -15.70 1.15 -14.35
CA ASP A 97 -14.77 0.06 -14.70
C ASP A 97 -14.38 -0.74 -13.45
N PHE A 98 -14.05 -0.04 -12.36
CA PHE A 98 -13.72 -0.69 -11.10
C PHE A 98 -14.95 -1.41 -10.51
N SER A 99 -16.11 -0.76 -10.53
CA SER A 99 -17.34 -1.34 -9.98
C SER A 99 -17.74 -2.61 -10.71
N LYS A 100 -17.71 -2.61 -12.05
CA LYS A 100 -17.98 -3.79 -12.89
C LYS A 100 -17.00 -4.91 -12.56
N TYR A 101 -15.70 -4.63 -12.60
CA TYR A 101 -14.69 -5.64 -12.31
C TYR A 101 -14.87 -6.25 -10.92
N ALA A 102 -15.12 -5.42 -9.90
CA ALA A 102 -15.29 -5.87 -8.53
C ALA A 102 -16.55 -6.73 -8.36
N LEU A 103 -17.67 -6.35 -9.01
CA LEU A 103 -18.92 -7.12 -8.99
C LEU A 103 -18.77 -8.46 -9.74
N ASP A 104 -18.06 -8.50 -10.86
CA ASP A 104 -17.74 -9.73 -11.60
C ASP A 104 -16.88 -10.71 -10.79
N LYS A 105 -16.10 -10.19 -9.84
CA LYS A 105 -15.34 -10.99 -8.85
C LYS A 105 -16.16 -11.34 -7.60
N GLY A 106 -17.46 -11.06 -7.60
CA GLY A 106 -18.39 -11.40 -6.51
C GLY A 106 -18.49 -10.33 -5.41
N GLY A 107 -17.85 -9.16 -5.58
CA GLY A 107 -18.02 -7.98 -4.72
C GLY A 107 -17.62 -8.12 -3.25
N SER A 108 -17.17 -9.30 -2.83
CA SER A 108 -16.90 -9.66 -1.43
C SER A 108 -15.39 -9.68 -1.13
N GLY A 109 -15.03 -9.58 0.16
CA GLY A 109 -13.63 -9.65 0.61
C GLY A 109 -12.81 -8.37 0.48
N LEU A 110 -13.38 -7.29 -0.05
CA LEU A 110 -12.75 -5.96 -0.06
C LEU A 110 -12.68 -5.41 1.37
N GLN A 111 -11.48 -5.01 1.80
CA GLN A 111 -11.24 -4.58 3.17
C GLN A 111 -11.18 -3.05 3.29
N ALA A 112 -11.67 -2.54 4.41
CA ALA A 112 -11.48 -1.15 4.80
C ALA A 112 -10.04 -0.86 5.23
N GLY A 113 -9.66 0.41 5.22
CA GLY A 113 -8.38 0.92 5.71
C GLY A 113 -7.68 1.84 4.72
N THR A 114 -6.42 2.16 5.02
CA THR A 114 -5.63 3.12 4.23
C THR A 114 -4.70 2.39 3.27
N TYR A 115 -4.86 2.67 1.99
CA TYR A 115 -4.13 2.05 0.89
C TYR A 115 -3.19 3.03 0.22
N TYR A 116 -2.01 2.54 -0.13
CA TYR A 116 -0.97 3.26 -0.86
C TYR A 116 -0.80 2.55 -2.20
N LEU A 117 -1.51 3.05 -3.21
CA LEU A 117 -1.62 2.43 -4.54
C LEU A 117 -0.86 3.26 -5.56
N GLN A 118 -0.26 2.62 -6.56
CA GLN A 118 0.47 3.32 -7.63
C GLN A 118 -0.45 3.54 -8.83
N ARG A 119 -0.24 4.65 -9.55
CA ARG A 119 -1.01 4.95 -10.78
C ARG A 119 -0.71 3.99 -11.93
N SER A 120 0.40 3.27 -11.85
CA SER A 120 0.79 2.18 -12.73
C SER A 120 0.09 0.85 -12.44
N GLN A 121 -0.73 0.76 -11.38
CA GLN A 121 -1.50 -0.45 -11.12
C GLN A 121 -2.76 -0.52 -11.98
N SER A 122 -3.03 -1.70 -12.55
CA SER A 122 -4.30 -2.00 -13.23
C SER A 122 -5.44 -2.21 -12.24
N ILE A 123 -6.68 -2.16 -12.70
CA ILE A 123 -7.86 -2.46 -11.86
C ILE A 123 -7.76 -3.84 -11.18
N PRO A 124 -7.36 -4.93 -11.87
CA PRO A 124 -7.11 -6.22 -11.23
C PRO A 124 -6.09 -6.17 -10.09
N GLN A 125 -5.00 -5.41 -10.26
CA GLN A 125 -3.97 -5.27 -9.24
C GLN A 125 -4.45 -4.46 -8.04
N ILE A 126 -5.23 -3.39 -8.29
CA ILE A 126 -5.87 -2.57 -7.26
C ILE A 126 -6.88 -3.42 -6.49
N TYR A 127 -7.79 -4.12 -7.18
CA TYR A 127 -8.77 -5.01 -6.58
C TYR A 127 -8.10 -6.09 -5.72
N SER A 128 -7.10 -6.80 -6.26
CA SER A 128 -6.32 -7.79 -5.51
C SER A 128 -5.68 -7.19 -4.26
N ARG A 129 -5.23 -5.93 -4.32
CA ARG A 129 -4.70 -5.22 -3.15
C ARG A 129 -5.77 -4.96 -2.10
N LEU A 130 -6.95 -4.50 -2.50
CA LEU A 130 -8.07 -4.25 -1.58
C LEU A 130 -8.61 -5.53 -0.94
N VAL A 131 -8.56 -6.66 -1.65
CA VAL A 131 -8.87 -7.98 -1.09
C VAL A 131 -7.80 -8.43 -0.09
N LYS A 132 -6.52 -8.18 -0.38
CA LYS A 132 -5.41 -8.52 0.53
C LYS A 132 -5.41 -7.66 1.81
N GLY A 133 -5.94 -6.44 1.72
CA GLY A 133 -6.02 -5.49 2.82
C GLY A 133 -4.94 -4.40 2.80
N PRO A 134 -5.01 -3.44 3.74
CA PRO A 134 -4.14 -2.27 3.79
C PRO A 134 -2.65 -2.59 3.76
N ASN A 135 -1.88 -1.82 3.01
CA ASN A 135 -0.43 -2.01 2.85
C ASN A 135 0.38 -0.99 3.66
N THR A 136 0.15 -0.96 4.98
CA THR A 136 0.80 -0.04 5.93
C THR A 136 2.33 -0.09 5.86
N GLU A 137 2.93 -1.22 5.51
CA GLU A 137 4.38 -1.31 5.35
C GLU A 137 4.93 -0.42 4.23
N VAL A 138 4.17 -0.26 3.14
CA VAL A 138 4.53 0.67 2.05
C VAL A 138 4.49 2.11 2.55
N TYR A 139 3.47 2.45 3.34
CA TYR A 139 3.38 3.77 3.96
C TYR A 139 4.61 4.09 4.79
N ARG A 140 4.95 3.19 5.71
CA ARG A 140 6.05 3.35 6.66
C ARG A 140 7.37 3.58 5.93
N LYS A 141 7.63 2.79 4.87
CA LYS A 141 8.79 2.97 4.00
C LYS A 141 8.81 4.33 3.30
N LEU A 142 7.68 4.78 2.75
CA LEU A 142 7.59 6.09 2.10
C LEU A 142 7.72 7.25 3.11
N PHE A 143 7.14 7.10 4.29
CA PHE A 143 7.21 8.05 5.39
C PHE A 143 8.65 8.30 5.84
N ILE A 144 9.41 7.22 6.02
CA ILE A 144 10.83 7.26 6.33
C ILE A 144 11.60 7.87 5.15
N LYS A 145 11.47 7.28 3.95
CA LYS A 145 12.22 7.69 2.75
C LYS A 145 12.10 9.18 2.45
N LYS A 146 10.91 9.77 2.64
CA LYS A 146 10.66 11.19 2.41
C LYS A 146 11.52 12.10 3.32
N ARG A 147 11.91 11.62 4.50
CA ARG A 147 12.60 12.39 5.54
C ARG A 147 14.09 12.11 5.66
N VAL A 148 14.56 10.95 5.17
CA VAL A 148 15.97 10.52 5.30
C VAL A 148 16.96 11.62 4.93
N LYS A 149 16.83 12.20 3.72
CA LYS A 149 17.78 13.22 3.25
C LYS A 149 17.85 14.41 4.20
N TYR A 150 16.71 14.88 4.68
CA TYR A 150 16.65 16.04 5.57
C TYR A 150 17.17 15.70 6.98
N ALA A 151 16.85 14.52 7.51
CA ALA A 151 17.41 14.04 8.77
C ALA A 151 18.95 13.98 8.72
N GLN A 152 19.54 13.53 7.61
CA GLN A 152 20.99 13.52 7.42
C GLN A 152 21.59 14.93 7.32
N GLU A 153 20.90 15.88 6.68
CA GLU A 153 21.30 17.29 6.66
C GLU A 153 21.29 17.90 8.07
N LEU A 154 20.23 17.63 8.84
CA LEU A 154 20.12 18.05 10.24
C LEU A 154 21.18 17.40 11.11
N GLN A 155 21.50 16.12 10.93
CA GLN A 155 22.59 15.46 11.63
C GLN A 155 23.93 16.16 11.38
N LYS A 156 24.25 16.49 10.12
CA LYS A 156 25.51 17.17 9.80
C LYS A 156 25.63 18.52 10.52
N LYS A 157 24.52 19.27 10.57
CA LYS A 157 24.46 20.63 11.12
C LYS A 157 24.32 20.69 12.64
N TYR A 158 23.48 19.85 13.22
CA TYR A 158 23.04 19.90 14.61
C TYR A 158 23.48 18.68 15.44
N LYS A 159 24.17 17.72 14.81
CA LYS A 159 24.74 16.51 15.44
C LYS A 159 23.74 15.52 16.05
N VAL A 160 22.44 15.72 15.84
CA VAL A 160 21.41 14.72 16.17
C VAL A 160 21.46 13.59 15.16
N LEU A 161 21.72 12.35 15.59
CA LEU A 161 21.74 11.18 14.70
C LEU A 161 20.45 11.08 13.89
N ALA A 162 20.56 10.86 12.58
CA ALA A 162 19.42 10.78 11.68
C ALA A 162 18.47 9.63 12.07
N SER A 163 19.01 8.53 12.57
CA SER A 163 18.23 7.41 13.09
C SER A 163 17.38 7.79 14.31
N ILE A 164 17.91 8.63 15.21
CA ILE A 164 17.18 9.17 16.36
C ILE A 164 16.07 10.11 15.90
N ASP A 165 16.40 11.08 15.04
CA ASP A 165 15.42 12.06 14.57
C ASP A 165 14.27 11.37 13.80
N LEU A 166 14.58 10.38 12.96
CA LEU A 166 13.57 9.58 12.25
C LEU A 166 12.72 8.73 13.21
N ALA A 167 13.32 8.11 14.23
CA ALA A 167 12.61 7.29 15.21
C ALA A 167 11.67 8.14 16.09
N GLN A 168 12.14 9.31 16.55
CA GLN A 168 11.30 10.26 17.28
C GLN A 168 10.19 10.80 16.38
N THR A 169 10.49 11.18 15.14
CA THR A 169 9.45 11.58 14.19
C THR A 169 8.38 10.51 14.04
N ILE A 170 8.75 9.23 13.94
CA ILE A 170 7.80 8.12 13.85
C ILE A 170 6.95 8.00 15.11
N LEU A 171 7.60 7.98 16.28
CA LEU A 171 6.94 7.74 17.57
C LEU A 171 6.01 8.89 17.95
N GLU A 172 6.53 10.12 17.94
CA GLU A 172 5.83 11.32 18.42
C GLU A 172 4.65 11.72 17.52
N SER A 173 4.76 11.45 16.22
CA SER A 173 3.72 11.83 15.27
C SER A 173 2.67 10.75 15.00
N ASP A 174 2.82 9.57 15.60
CA ASP A 174 2.13 8.34 15.21
C ASP A 174 2.23 8.12 13.71
N TRP A 175 3.45 7.97 13.19
CA TRP A 175 3.69 7.92 11.74
C TRP A 175 3.05 9.07 10.96
N GLY A 176 2.92 10.26 11.52
CA GLY A 176 2.30 11.44 10.92
C GLY A 176 0.78 11.47 10.94
N THR A 177 0.11 10.48 11.54
CA THR A 177 -1.36 10.43 11.61
C THR A 177 -1.96 11.14 12.81
N SER A 178 -1.14 11.53 13.80
CA SER A 178 -1.63 12.37 14.89
C SER A 178 -2.24 13.67 14.38
N THR A 179 -3.19 14.23 15.13
CA THR A 179 -3.86 15.49 14.76
C THR A 179 -2.85 16.64 14.64
N LEU A 180 -1.85 16.70 15.53
CA LEU A 180 -0.79 17.70 15.51
C LEU A 180 0.06 17.60 14.23
N ALA A 181 0.50 16.40 13.87
CA ALA A 181 1.33 16.21 12.68
C ALA A 181 0.56 16.43 11.38
N SER A 182 -0.65 15.88 11.28
CA SER A 182 -1.43 15.88 10.04
C SER A 182 -2.07 17.23 9.71
N LYS A 183 -2.53 17.99 10.72
CA LYS A 183 -3.21 19.28 10.50
C LYS A 183 -2.30 20.49 10.71
N TYR A 184 -1.32 20.40 11.60
CA TYR A 184 -0.52 21.53 12.04
C TYR A 184 0.98 21.37 11.77
N ASN A 185 1.36 20.28 11.08
CA ASN A 185 2.74 19.90 10.78
C ASN A 185 3.66 19.85 12.00
N ASN A 186 3.12 19.63 13.21
CA ASN A 186 3.91 19.48 14.42
C ASN A 186 4.13 17.99 14.71
N TYR A 187 5.28 17.47 14.29
CA TYR A 187 5.60 16.04 14.34
C TYR A 187 6.17 15.58 15.68
N TYR A 188 6.51 16.51 16.57
CA TYR A 188 7.24 16.22 17.81
C TYR A 188 6.53 16.75 19.06
N GLY A 189 5.27 17.19 18.92
CA GLY A 189 4.50 17.74 20.05
C GLY A 189 5.09 19.01 20.66
N ILE A 190 5.87 19.79 19.90
CA ILE A 190 6.56 20.97 20.44
C ILE A 190 5.53 22.02 20.91
N LYS A 191 5.62 22.43 22.18
CA LYS A 191 4.83 23.53 22.74
C LYS A 191 5.29 24.86 22.13
N ALA A 192 4.35 25.78 21.90
CA ALA A 192 4.67 27.09 21.32
C ALA A 192 5.36 27.99 22.35
N GLN A 193 6.34 28.77 21.89
CA GLN A 193 7.04 29.77 22.71
C GLN A 193 6.76 31.18 22.20
N GLY A 194 6.66 32.14 23.12
CA GLY A 194 6.45 33.56 22.82
C GLY A 194 5.25 33.82 21.89
N SER A 195 5.50 34.54 20.81
CA SER A 195 4.49 34.91 19.78
C SER A 195 4.41 33.93 18.62
N GLN A 196 5.04 32.74 18.72
CA GLN A 196 4.98 31.73 17.67
C GLN A 196 3.53 31.32 17.38
N LYS A 197 3.21 31.13 16.10
CA LYS A 197 1.90 30.62 15.66
C LYS A 197 1.59 29.31 16.39
N SER A 198 0.44 29.26 17.03
CA SER A 198 0.06 28.17 17.92
C SER A 198 -1.40 27.74 17.76
N ILE A 199 -1.69 26.53 18.24
CA ILE A 199 -3.03 25.99 18.39
C ILE A 199 -3.18 25.44 19.81
N GLN A 200 -4.31 25.72 20.44
CA GLN A 200 -4.62 25.17 21.76
C GLN A 200 -5.38 23.85 21.59
N LEU A 201 -4.87 22.77 22.16
CA LEU A 201 -5.47 21.44 22.12
C LEU A 201 -5.44 20.80 23.50
N GLU A 202 -6.32 19.83 23.72
CA GLU A 202 -6.24 18.97 24.90
C GLU A 202 -5.08 17.98 24.73
N THR A 203 -4.28 17.84 25.78
CA THR A 203 -3.18 16.88 25.91
C THR A 203 -3.37 16.06 27.17
N LYS A 204 -2.79 14.86 27.20
CA LYS A 204 -2.72 14.04 28.40
C LYS A 204 -1.32 14.13 28.96
N GLU A 205 -1.19 14.67 30.15
CA GLU A 205 0.08 14.76 30.86
C GLU A 205 0.12 13.71 31.98
N TYR A 206 1.29 13.15 32.24
CA TYR A 206 1.49 12.24 33.36
C TYR A 206 2.12 13.00 34.53
N VAL A 207 1.29 13.41 35.47
CA VAL A 207 1.70 14.26 36.60
C VAL A 207 1.43 13.48 37.90
N ASN A 208 2.44 13.36 38.75
CA ASN A 208 2.35 12.69 40.06
C ASN A 208 1.76 11.26 39.98
N GLY A 209 2.14 10.49 38.97
CA GLY A 209 1.73 9.10 38.83
C GLY A 209 0.34 8.89 38.19
N LYS A 210 -0.33 9.95 37.73
CA LYS A 210 -1.66 9.88 37.11
C LYS A 210 -1.73 10.65 35.79
N TRP A 211 -2.52 10.15 34.85
CA TRP A 211 -2.85 10.86 33.62
C TRP A 211 -3.88 11.95 33.91
N VAL A 212 -3.55 13.19 33.58
CA VAL A 212 -4.44 14.36 33.64
C VAL A 212 -4.63 14.92 32.24
N THR A 213 -5.85 15.36 31.91
CA THR A 213 -6.10 16.07 30.66
C THR A 213 -6.03 17.56 30.92
N GLU A 214 -5.18 18.26 30.19
CA GLU A 214 -5.06 19.72 30.25
C GLU A 214 -5.04 20.33 28.85
N LYS A 215 -5.17 21.65 28.77
CA LYS A 215 -5.08 22.37 27.50
C LYS A 215 -3.70 22.99 27.36
N ASP A 216 -3.01 22.63 26.29
CA ASP A 216 -1.69 23.17 25.99
C ASP A 216 -1.66 23.92 24.67
N LYS A 217 -0.70 24.84 24.54
CA LYS A 217 -0.43 25.56 23.29
C LYS A 217 0.69 24.88 22.53
N PHE A 218 0.35 24.28 21.39
CA PHE A 218 1.30 23.63 20.50
C PHE A 218 1.71 24.53 19.36
N ALA A 219 2.98 24.45 18.97
CA ALA A 219 3.51 25.11 17.79
C ALA A 219 2.78 24.65 16.51
N VAL A 220 2.55 25.59 15.60
CA VAL A 220 2.04 25.32 14.25
C VAL A 220 3.15 25.60 13.25
N TYR A 221 3.42 24.64 12.37
CA TYR A 221 4.45 24.74 11.35
C TYR A 221 3.85 24.80 9.95
N SER A 222 4.54 25.46 9.02
CA SER A 222 4.09 25.55 7.63
C SER A 222 4.22 24.21 6.92
N ASN A 223 5.24 23.43 7.26
CA ASN A 223 5.48 22.11 6.70
C ASN A 223 6.30 21.24 7.67
N TRP A 224 6.44 19.94 7.35
CA TRP A 224 7.14 18.99 8.21
C TRP A 224 8.64 19.27 8.38
N HIS A 225 9.33 19.90 7.41
CA HIS A 225 10.74 20.25 7.55
C HIS A 225 10.93 21.26 8.68
N ASP A 226 10.05 22.26 8.79
CA ASP A 226 10.16 23.29 9.83
C ASP A 226 10.04 22.69 11.23
N SER A 227 9.21 21.66 11.39
CA SER A 227 9.07 20.93 12.66
C SER A 227 10.30 20.07 12.97
N MET A 228 10.85 19.35 11.98
CA MET A 228 12.12 18.60 12.17
C MET A 228 13.28 19.54 12.49
N LEU A 229 13.36 20.70 11.83
CA LEU A 229 14.37 21.72 12.11
C LEU A 229 14.24 22.29 13.52
N ALA A 230 13.01 22.57 13.96
CA ALA A 230 12.76 23.04 15.32
C ALA A 230 13.19 22.00 16.36
N HIS A 231 12.86 20.72 16.12
CA HIS A 231 13.30 19.62 16.97
C HIS A 231 14.83 19.49 17.02
N ALA A 232 15.51 19.48 15.88
CA ALA A 232 16.97 19.39 15.85
C ALA A 232 17.66 20.56 16.56
N LYS A 233 17.12 21.79 16.42
CA LYS A 233 17.60 22.96 17.16
C LYS A 233 17.37 22.84 18.65
N PHE A 234 16.22 22.31 19.07
CA PHE A 234 15.91 22.07 20.48
C PHE A 234 16.91 21.10 21.11
N ILE A 235 17.19 19.96 20.46
CA ILE A 235 18.21 19.03 20.95
C ILE A 235 19.59 19.70 20.94
N ALA A 236 19.96 20.41 19.88
CA ALA A 236 21.28 21.03 19.78
C ALA A 236 21.54 22.14 20.79
N ASN A 237 20.51 22.93 21.13
CA ASN A 237 20.66 24.15 21.93
C ASN A 237 20.09 24.01 23.35
N GLY A 238 19.45 22.90 23.68
CA GLY A 238 18.78 22.70 24.96
C GLY A 238 17.56 23.61 25.16
N THR A 239 17.24 23.85 26.44
CA THR A 239 16.16 24.75 26.87
C THR A 239 16.72 26.11 27.26
N GLU A 240 15.85 27.11 27.41
CA GLU A 240 16.24 28.43 27.95
C GLU A 240 16.89 28.33 29.34
N ALA A 241 16.43 27.38 30.18
CA ALA A 241 16.98 27.14 31.51
C ALA A 241 18.29 26.33 31.48
N ASN A 242 18.52 25.52 30.46
CA ASN A 242 19.72 24.69 30.33
C ASN A 242 20.10 24.49 28.86
N SER A 243 21.02 25.33 28.39
CA SER A 243 21.51 25.30 27.00
C SER A 243 22.35 24.07 26.64
N THR A 244 22.73 23.27 27.64
CA THR A 244 23.51 22.04 27.45
C THR A 244 22.73 20.79 27.82
N GLN A 245 21.39 20.91 27.95
CA GLN A 245 20.53 19.85 28.46
C GLN A 245 20.78 18.51 27.76
N PHE A 246 20.89 18.51 26.43
CA PHE A 246 21.03 17.28 25.63
C PHE A 246 22.47 17.01 25.17
N LYS A 247 23.48 17.50 25.89
CA LYS A 247 24.90 17.31 25.51
C LYS A 247 25.28 15.83 25.41
N ASP A 248 24.68 14.95 26.21
CA ASP A 248 24.99 13.52 26.19
C ASP A 248 24.36 12.84 24.97
N VAL A 249 23.20 13.33 24.51
CA VAL A 249 22.59 12.91 23.23
C VAL A 249 23.49 13.26 22.05
N LEU A 250 24.04 14.47 22.03
CA LEU A 250 24.91 14.96 20.96
C LEU A 250 26.30 14.29 20.96
N ALA A 251 26.77 13.84 22.12
CA ALA A 251 28.05 13.15 22.28
C ALA A 251 27.96 11.62 22.07
N ALA A 252 26.75 11.07 21.98
CA ALA A 252 26.54 9.64 21.85
C ALA A 252 27.13 9.09 20.54
N GLY A 253 27.96 8.04 20.65
CA GLY A 253 28.59 7.41 19.49
C GLY A 253 27.67 6.51 18.67
N ASP A 254 26.50 6.13 19.22
CA ASP A 254 25.50 5.33 18.51
C ASP A 254 24.08 5.67 18.99
N TYR A 255 23.09 5.18 18.24
CA TYR A 255 21.68 5.43 18.51
C TYR A 255 21.19 4.82 19.85
N SER A 256 21.81 3.74 20.34
CA SER A 256 21.41 3.16 21.62
C SER A 256 21.84 4.03 22.78
N ALA A 257 23.05 4.60 22.71
CA ALA A 257 23.54 5.57 23.68
C ALA A 257 22.72 6.86 23.60
N ALA A 258 22.44 7.37 22.40
CA ALA A 258 21.64 8.58 22.21
C ALA A 258 20.20 8.42 22.75
N ALA A 259 19.55 7.28 22.51
CA ALA A 259 18.20 7.00 23.02
C ALA A 259 18.15 6.95 24.56
N LYS A 260 19.17 6.38 25.20
CA LYS A 260 19.30 6.37 26.67
C LYS A 260 19.60 7.77 27.21
N ALA A 261 20.46 8.52 26.53
CA ALA A 261 20.76 9.90 26.87
C ALA A 261 19.52 10.79 26.79
N LEU A 262 18.62 10.60 25.81
CA LEU A 262 17.37 11.36 25.75
C LEU A 262 16.54 11.24 27.03
N VAL A 263 16.44 10.04 27.62
CA VAL A 263 15.73 9.84 28.90
C VAL A 263 16.52 10.45 30.05
N LYS A 264 17.83 10.22 30.10
CA LYS A 264 18.72 10.76 31.14
C LYS A 264 18.69 12.29 31.19
N ASP A 265 18.66 12.93 30.02
CA ASP A 265 18.68 14.38 29.83
C ASP A 265 17.28 15.02 29.93
N GLY A 266 16.26 14.21 30.23
CA GLY A 266 14.91 14.67 30.55
C GLY A 266 14.05 15.01 29.33
N TYR A 267 14.30 14.41 28.17
CA TYR A 267 13.43 14.57 26.99
C TYR A 267 12.04 13.95 27.22
N ALA A 268 11.98 12.76 27.83
CA ALA A 268 10.76 12.03 28.11
C ALA A 268 10.75 11.48 29.53
N THR A 269 9.58 11.50 30.18
CA THR A 269 9.36 10.91 31.51
C THR A 269 9.02 9.42 31.44
N ASP A 270 8.71 8.91 30.26
CA ASP A 270 8.42 7.49 30.01
C ASP A 270 9.71 6.65 30.15
N PRO A 271 9.78 5.71 31.12
CA PRO A 271 10.97 4.89 31.32
C PRO A 271 11.29 3.97 30.14
N ASP A 272 10.30 3.63 29.31
CA ASP A 272 10.47 2.76 28.13
C ASP A 272 10.80 3.53 26.84
N TYR A 273 10.91 4.86 26.91
CA TYR A 273 11.10 5.71 25.73
C TYR A 273 12.35 5.31 24.92
N ALA A 274 13.49 5.09 25.59
CA ALA A 274 14.71 4.65 24.94
C ALA A 274 14.52 3.31 24.20
N ASN A 275 13.84 2.35 24.83
CA ASN A 275 13.57 1.03 24.25
C ASN A 275 12.65 1.13 23.02
N LYS A 276 11.64 2.01 23.06
CA LYS A 276 10.75 2.28 21.92
C LYS A 276 11.53 2.80 20.71
N LEU A 277 12.41 3.78 20.92
CA LEU A 277 13.27 4.32 19.86
C LEU A 277 14.23 3.25 19.31
N ILE A 278 14.94 2.53 20.18
CA ILE A 278 15.85 1.45 19.77
C ILE A 278 15.11 0.38 18.95
N THR A 279 13.89 0.02 19.36
CA THR A 279 13.06 -0.96 18.64
C THR A 279 12.68 -0.45 17.26
N LEU A 280 12.25 0.80 17.11
CA LEU A 280 11.95 1.41 15.82
C LEU A 280 13.19 1.45 14.93
N ILE A 281 14.33 1.88 15.46
CA ILE A 281 15.59 1.96 14.72
C ILE A 281 16.01 0.59 14.22
N LYS A 282 15.94 -0.46 15.04
CA LYS A 282 16.26 -1.83 14.62
C LYS A 282 15.26 -2.37 13.59
N THR A 283 13.97 -2.18 13.83
CA THR A 283 12.88 -2.68 12.97
C THR A 283 12.98 -2.12 11.55
N TYR A 284 13.22 -0.82 11.43
CA TYR A 284 13.31 -0.14 10.14
C TYR A 284 14.74 0.11 9.67
N LYS A 285 15.73 -0.43 10.40
CA LYS A 285 17.18 -0.29 10.13
C LYS A 285 17.59 1.16 9.94
N LEU A 286 17.07 2.09 10.76
CA LEU A 286 17.25 3.53 10.57
C LEU A 286 18.70 3.99 10.76
N ASN A 287 19.49 3.23 11.53
CA ASN A 287 20.92 3.49 11.75
C ASN A 287 21.77 3.40 10.48
N GLN A 288 21.24 2.82 9.39
CA GLN A 288 21.91 2.85 8.09
C GLN A 288 22.05 4.29 7.54
N TYR A 289 21.29 5.25 8.06
CA TYR A 289 21.31 6.64 7.64
C TYR A 289 22.22 7.55 8.47
N ASP A 290 22.87 7.01 9.51
CA ASP A 290 23.75 7.80 10.39
C ASP A 290 25.11 8.13 9.77
N ASN A 291 25.44 7.59 8.59
CA ASN A 291 26.71 7.81 7.89
C ASN A 291 26.51 8.59 6.57
#